data_AF-A0AA39ZIS5-F1
#
_entry.id   AF-A0AA39ZIS5-F1
#
_cell.length_a   1.000
_cell.length_b   1.000
_cell.length_c   1.000
_cell.angle_alpha   90.00
_cell.angle_beta   90.00
_cell.angle_gamma   90.00
#
_symmetry.space_group_name_H-M   'P 1'
#
loop_
_entity.id
_entity.type
_entity.pdbx_description
1 polymer ?
#
loop_
_entity_poly.entity_id
_entity_poly.type
_entity_poly.pdbx_seq_one_letter_code
_entity_poly.pdbx_strand_id
1 'polypeptide(L)'
;MAQTSISPRPLPGTAPHSTLTTLPLDVLFQLATHLEYGDLLRLKQTCQAFHCSLDPDTLLPHSSKVAFYQEVERFPRYRAHLACFKCFRLLHARKSFIDSHRTGSRGKYGQDPSCKSKRACWDCIIRHKLLPQGTGASKDGLRWYLCHRCESWRLQSQRCRKAHRQPIPQGAYPTTAAEIHEQYERLKRAKAAVKNGTGPGVHTWIQCPPCNTIAMHPDRWVPFSNEALRLAPFEKLPVALHKKILSLLPYLDLIALSRASKYCRLLLPDPALACGSLYSLQATIWRKCSDPPVPADSPVLARKSSTWSGLVPCPGCWRQRPVPEGFPGGEYGGYDELCWGCVKRRRHPSHFGDYAGLGGIWGGFEEWKGKRGEVEKCRWCEFFKVKGVDCEGCVDNAEVVKAERDRVERQEREEAKREGRGKRGVEF
;
A
#
# COMPACT_ATOMS: atom_id res chain seq x y z
N MET A 1 58.21 -37.38 -10.52
CA MET A 1 56.80 -37.84 -10.62
C MET A 1 55.91 -36.73 -10.09
N ALA A 2 55.28 -35.95 -10.98
CA ALA A 2 54.46 -34.80 -10.62
C ALA A 2 52.99 -35.23 -10.52
N GLN A 3 52.39 -35.09 -9.34
CA GLN A 3 50.96 -35.34 -9.12
C GLN A 3 50.17 -34.13 -9.61
N THR A 4 49.48 -34.28 -10.73
CA THR A 4 48.49 -33.32 -11.22
C THR A 4 47.22 -33.43 -10.38
N SER A 5 47.06 -32.49 -9.46
CA SER A 5 45.83 -32.27 -8.69
C SER A 5 44.66 -31.95 -9.62
N ILE A 6 43.79 -32.94 -9.85
CA ILE A 6 42.55 -32.77 -10.61
C ILE A 6 41.57 -31.99 -9.73
N SER A 7 41.44 -30.69 -9.99
CA SER A 7 40.42 -29.85 -9.37
C SER A 7 39.02 -30.30 -9.84
N PRO A 8 38.07 -30.57 -8.93
CA PRO A 8 36.76 -31.06 -9.32
C PRO A 8 36.01 -30.02 -10.17
N ARG A 9 35.49 -30.48 -11.31
CA ARG A 9 34.73 -29.67 -12.27
C ARG A 9 33.38 -29.30 -11.63
N PRO A 10 33.02 -28.01 -11.50
CA PRO A 10 31.75 -27.62 -10.91
C PRO A 10 30.59 -28.16 -11.78
N LEU A 11 29.61 -28.79 -11.12
CA LEU A 11 28.45 -29.38 -11.77
C LEU A 11 27.65 -28.31 -12.53
N PRO A 12 27.30 -28.53 -13.81
CA PRO A 12 26.46 -27.62 -14.57
C PRO A 12 25.01 -27.79 -14.10
N GLY A 13 24.42 -26.78 -13.45
CA GLY A 13 22.97 -26.80 -13.20
C GLY A 13 22.41 -25.88 -12.14
N THR A 14 23.19 -25.35 -11.21
CA THR A 14 22.68 -24.36 -10.26
C THR A 14 22.68 -22.98 -10.90
N ALA A 15 21.49 -22.45 -11.20
CA ALA A 15 21.33 -21.07 -11.64
C ALA A 15 22.13 -20.16 -10.68
N PRO A 16 22.91 -19.18 -11.19
CA PRO A 16 23.72 -18.32 -10.34
C PRO A 16 22.80 -17.65 -9.32
N HIS A 17 23.00 -17.98 -8.04
CA HIS A 17 22.30 -17.33 -6.94
C HIS A 17 22.56 -15.82 -7.05
N SER A 18 21.53 -14.99 -6.85
CA SER A 18 21.73 -13.54 -6.92
C SER A 18 22.77 -13.13 -5.88
N THR A 19 23.76 -12.35 -6.31
CA THR A 19 24.92 -11.99 -5.47
C THR A 19 24.49 -11.24 -4.21
N LEU A 20 23.33 -10.57 -4.23
CA LEU A 20 22.76 -9.93 -3.05
C LEU A 20 22.37 -10.90 -1.93
N THR A 21 21.94 -12.13 -2.26
CA THR A 21 21.59 -13.13 -1.23
C THR A 21 22.83 -13.81 -0.63
N THR A 22 23.98 -13.69 -1.29
CA THR A 22 25.26 -14.21 -0.80
C THR A 22 26.04 -13.19 0.06
N LEU A 23 25.54 -11.96 0.18
CA LEU A 23 26.17 -10.96 1.04
C LEU A 23 26.05 -11.37 2.52
N PRO A 24 27.09 -11.11 3.33
CA PRO A 24 26.98 -11.17 4.78
C PRO A 24 25.79 -10.37 5.32
N LEU A 25 25.10 -10.91 6.33
CA LEU A 25 23.84 -10.34 6.84
C LEU A 25 24.01 -8.93 7.42
N ASP A 26 25.15 -8.64 8.02
CA ASP A 26 25.53 -7.32 8.54
C ASP A 26 25.59 -6.27 7.42
N VAL A 27 26.20 -6.60 6.28
CA VAL A 27 26.23 -5.72 5.10
C VAL A 27 24.83 -5.54 4.54
N LEU A 28 24.04 -6.62 4.46
CA LEU A 28 22.66 -6.55 3.99
C LEU A 28 21.78 -5.67 4.90
N PHE A 29 21.95 -5.75 6.22
CA PHE A 29 21.24 -4.90 7.17
C PHE A 29 21.66 -3.44 7.05
N GLN A 30 22.96 -3.17 6.90
CA GLN A 30 23.45 -1.82 6.66
C GLN A 30 22.82 -1.22 5.40
N LEU A 31 22.78 -1.98 4.29
CA LEU A 31 22.08 -1.56 3.06
C LEU A 31 20.59 -1.32 3.30
N ALA A 32 19.93 -2.20 4.05
CA ALA A 32 18.51 -2.07 4.36
C ALA A 32 18.17 -0.81 5.18
N THR A 33 19.08 -0.34 6.04
CA THR A 33 18.88 0.93 6.79
C THR A 33 18.86 2.17 5.90
N HIS A 34 19.40 2.08 4.69
CA HIS A 34 19.40 3.17 3.71
C HIS A 34 18.19 3.15 2.77
N LEU A 35 17.36 2.11 2.82
CA LEU A 35 16.14 2.00 2.02
C LEU A 35 14.96 2.67 2.72
N GLU A 36 14.06 3.25 1.92
CA GLU A 36 12.76 3.68 2.45
C GLU A 36 11.92 2.47 2.87
N TYR A 37 10.98 2.68 3.80
CA TYR A 37 10.15 1.59 4.32
C TYR A 37 9.37 0.85 3.22
N GLY A 38 8.87 1.58 2.22
CA GLY A 38 8.20 0.99 1.06
C GLY A 38 9.11 0.12 0.19
N ASP A 39 10.36 0.55 -0.01
CA ASP A 39 11.34 -0.20 -0.79
C ASP A 39 11.83 -1.44 -0.06
N LEU A 40 12.05 -1.34 1.25
CA LEU A 40 12.40 -2.49 2.07
C LEU A 40 11.29 -3.56 2.08
N LEU A 41 10.02 -3.14 2.13
CA LEU A 41 8.88 -4.06 1.98
C LEU A 41 8.88 -4.77 0.62
N ARG A 42 9.17 -4.04 -0.47
CA ARG A 42 9.27 -4.63 -1.81
C ARG A 42 10.45 -5.60 -1.89
N LEU A 43 11.61 -5.23 -1.34
CA LEU A 43 12.79 -6.09 -1.29
C LEU A 43 12.49 -7.40 -0.54
N LYS A 44 11.84 -7.29 0.63
CA LYS A 44 11.36 -8.44 1.41
C LYS A 44 10.45 -9.38 0.61
N GLN A 45 9.72 -8.88 -0.39
CA GLN A 45 8.81 -9.65 -1.24
C GLN A 45 9.50 -10.28 -2.47
N THR A 46 10.76 -9.95 -2.76
CA THR A 46 11.43 -10.44 -3.98
C THR A 46 11.91 -11.89 -3.87
N CYS A 47 12.33 -12.35 -2.69
CA CYS A 47 12.78 -13.73 -2.48
C CYS A 47 12.57 -14.19 -1.02
N GLN A 48 12.60 -15.51 -0.82
CA GLN A 48 12.41 -16.12 0.51
C GLN A 48 13.53 -15.74 1.49
N ALA A 49 14.78 -15.65 1.02
CA ALA A 49 15.91 -15.28 1.86
C ALA A 49 15.73 -13.89 2.50
N PHE A 50 15.33 -12.90 1.71
CA PHE A 50 14.99 -11.56 2.23
C PHE A 50 13.72 -11.56 3.06
N HIS A 51 12.73 -12.37 2.71
CA HIS A 51 11.52 -12.51 3.52
C HIS A 51 11.84 -12.93 4.97
N CYS A 52 12.74 -13.90 5.13
CA CYS A 52 13.16 -14.43 6.41
C CYS A 52 14.16 -13.53 7.14
N SER A 53 15.08 -12.88 6.40
CA SER A 53 16.20 -12.16 7.01
C SER A 53 15.88 -10.68 7.28
N LEU A 54 15.08 -10.04 6.42
CA LEU A 54 14.77 -8.61 6.55
C LEU A 54 13.48 -8.42 7.33
N ASP A 55 13.60 -7.81 8.50
CA ASP A 55 12.46 -7.33 9.27
C ASP A 55 12.41 -5.79 9.25
N PRO A 56 11.51 -5.19 8.44
CA PRO A 56 11.32 -3.75 8.42
C PRO A 56 10.98 -3.18 9.80
N ASP A 57 10.42 -4.00 10.69
CA ASP A 57 10.00 -3.51 11.98
C ASP A 57 11.16 -3.20 12.93
N THR A 58 12.27 -3.94 12.79
CA THR A 58 13.51 -3.78 13.57
C THR A 58 14.55 -2.93 12.87
N LEU A 59 14.61 -2.97 11.54
CA LEU A 59 15.65 -2.29 10.75
C LEU A 59 15.39 -0.79 10.55
N LEU A 60 14.13 -0.34 10.59
CA LEU A 60 13.77 1.05 10.28
C LEU A 60 13.03 1.72 11.45
N PRO A 61 13.26 3.03 11.67
CA PRO A 61 12.62 3.76 12.76
C PRO A 61 11.10 3.88 12.52
N HIS A 62 10.37 4.03 13.62
CA HIS A 62 8.91 4.17 13.61
C HIS A 62 8.42 5.34 12.72
N SER A 63 9.18 6.44 12.67
CA SER A 63 8.89 7.62 11.84
C SER A 63 8.83 7.28 10.34
N SER A 64 9.73 6.44 9.84
CA SER A 64 9.74 6.01 8.43
C SER A 64 8.48 5.22 8.08
N LYS A 65 8.01 4.36 9.00
CA LYS A 65 6.74 3.62 8.82
C LYS A 65 5.55 4.58 8.78
N VAL A 66 5.50 5.53 9.70
CA VAL A 66 4.44 6.55 9.75
C VAL A 66 4.40 7.34 8.44
N ALA A 67 5.55 7.81 7.94
CA ALA A 67 5.65 8.55 6.69
C ALA A 67 5.11 7.74 5.50
N PHE A 68 5.54 6.48 5.37
CA PHE A 68 5.05 5.58 4.32
C PHE A 68 3.53 5.40 4.36
N TYR A 69 2.94 5.11 5.53
CA TYR A 69 1.48 4.92 5.63
C TYR A 69 0.69 6.21 5.39
N GLN A 70 1.23 7.36 5.78
CA GLN A 70 0.63 8.66 5.47
C GLN A 70 0.63 8.96 3.97
N GLU A 71 1.69 8.57 3.26
CA GLU A 71 1.73 8.65 1.80
C GLU A 71 0.75 7.67 1.16
N VAL A 72 0.74 6.41 1.62
CA VAL A 72 -0.15 5.36 1.08
C VAL A 72 -1.62 5.75 1.23
N GLU A 73 -2.02 6.35 2.36
CA GLU A 73 -3.38 6.86 2.55
C GLU A 73 -3.79 7.87 1.45
N ARG A 74 -2.86 8.60 0.83
CA ARG A 74 -3.17 9.61 -0.20
C ARG A 74 -3.57 9.01 -1.55
N PHE A 75 -3.23 7.74 -1.83
CA PHE A 75 -3.58 7.15 -3.11
C PHE A 75 -5.10 7.04 -3.31
N PRO A 76 -5.63 7.33 -4.51
CA PRO A 76 -7.07 7.30 -4.79
C PRO A 76 -7.76 5.98 -4.43
N ARG A 77 -7.10 4.84 -4.70
CA ARG A 77 -7.59 3.49 -4.35
C ARG A 77 -7.84 3.28 -2.86
N TYR A 78 -7.22 4.11 -2.00
CA TYR A 78 -7.33 4.05 -0.55
C TYR A 78 -8.09 5.24 0.04
N ARG A 79 -8.90 5.94 -0.76
CA ARG A 79 -9.67 7.10 -0.30
C ARG A 79 -10.54 6.82 0.92
N ALA A 80 -11.15 5.64 0.99
CA ALA A 80 -12.00 5.19 2.10
C ALA A 80 -11.25 4.50 3.26
N HIS A 81 -9.92 4.43 3.18
CA HIS A 81 -9.09 3.74 4.17
C HIS A 81 -8.24 4.73 4.98
N LEU A 82 -7.94 4.35 6.22
CA LEU A 82 -7.01 5.04 7.11
C LEU A 82 -6.02 4.02 7.68
N ALA A 83 -4.79 4.46 7.90
CA ALA A 83 -3.75 3.70 8.55
C ALA A 83 -3.94 3.80 10.08
N CYS A 84 -3.82 2.64 10.72
CA CYS A 84 -3.60 2.56 12.15
C CYS A 84 -2.09 2.57 12.41
N PHE A 85 -1.58 3.57 13.12
CA PHE A 85 -0.15 3.68 13.42
C PHE A 85 0.30 2.84 14.63
N LYS A 86 -0.61 2.06 15.22
CA LYS A 86 -0.27 1.06 16.24
C LYS A 86 -0.05 -0.33 15.67
N CYS A 87 -0.84 -0.74 14.67
CA CYS A 87 -0.69 -2.04 14.01
C CYS A 87 -0.20 -1.95 12.56
N PHE A 88 0.06 -0.74 12.05
CA PHE A 88 0.49 -0.48 10.68
C PHE A 88 -0.36 -1.21 9.64
N ARG A 89 -1.69 -1.15 9.78
CA ARG A 89 -2.64 -1.69 8.81
C ARG A 89 -3.48 -0.56 8.21
N LEU A 90 -3.73 -0.69 6.91
CA LEU A 90 -4.64 0.18 6.18
C LEU A 90 -6.04 -0.43 6.25
N LEU A 91 -6.97 0.24 6.94
CA LEU A 91 -8.27 -0.31 7.31
C LEU A 91 -9.38 0.63 6.88
N HIS A 92 -10.57 0.08 6.63
CA HIS A 92 -11.74 0.88 6.23
C HIS A 92 -12.10 1.90 7.32
N ALA A 93 -12.13 3.19 6.97
CA ALA A 93 -12.22 4.30 7.90
C ALA A 93 -13.42 4.20 8.84
N ARG A 94 -14.62 4.00 8.26
CA ARG A 94 -15.89 3.95 9.01
C ARG A 94 -16.01 2.74 9.94
N LYS A 95 -15.50 1.58 9.50
CA LYS A 95 -15.66 0.32 10.25
C LYS A 95 -14.66 0.20 11.39
N SER A 96 -13.46 0.74 11.20
CA SER A 96 -12.31 0.39 12.02
C SER A 96 -11.82 1.52 12.92
N PHE A 97 -12.36 2.74 12.82
CA PHE A 97 -11.89 3.90 13.58
C PHE A 97 -13.05 4.62 14.27
N ILE A 98 -12.72 5.28 15.38
CA ILE A 98 -13.61 6.21 16.07
C ILE A 98 -13.77 7.50 15.27
N ASP A 99 -14.86 8.21 15.49
CA ASP A 99 -15.19 9.41 14.72
C ASP A 99 -14.09 10.48 14.86
N SER A 100 -13.54 10.67 16.06
CA SER A 100 -12.43 11.60 16.31
C SER A 100 -11.08 11.20 15.67
N HIS A 101 -10.95 9.97 15.18
CA HIS A 101 -9.78 9.49 14.42
C HIS A 101 -10.02 9.54 12.91
N ARG A 102 -11.29 9.66 12.50
CA ARG A 102 -11.71 9.82 11.10
C ARG A 102 -11.70 11.29 10.71
N THR A 103 -12.25 12.14 11.57
CA THR A 103 -12.38 13.59 11.41
C THR A 103 -11.47 14.34 12.39
N GLY A 104 -11.42 15.67 12.29
CA GLY A 104 -10.65 16.52 13.20
C GLY A 104 -9.13 16.41 13.03
N SER A 105 -8.39 16.75 14.10
CA SER A 105 -6.92 16.85 14.11
C SER A 105 -6.20 15.52 13.86
N ARG A 106 -6.80 14.40 14.24
CA ARG A 106 -6.27 13.04 13.99
C ARG A 106 -6.80 12.43 12.69
N GLY A 107 -7.72 13.11 12.01
CA GLY A 107 -8.29 12.70 10.74
C GLY A 107 -7.26 12.75 9.60
N LYS A 108 -7.62 12.18 8.45
CA LYS A 108 -6.76 12.15 7.25
C LYS A 108 -6.27 13.54 6.83
N TYR A 109 -7.12 14.54 7.00
CA TYR A 109 -6.87 15.94 6.63
C TYR A 109 -6.54 16.84 7.83
N GLY A 110 -6.24 16.28 9.01
CA GLY A 110 -5.78 17.06 10.15
C GLY A 110 -4.50 17.85 9.83
N GLN A 111 -4.37 19.08 10.29
CA GLN A 111 -3.19 19.90 9.95
C GLN A 111 -1.93 19.43 10.66
N ASP A 112 -2.06 18.92 11.89
CA ASP A 112 -0.93 18.50 12.72
C ASP A 112 -0.51 17.03 12.47
N PRO A 113 0.70 16.79 11.92
CA PRO A 113 1.24 15.44 11.70
C PRO A 113 1.42 14.64 13.00
N SER A 114 1.70 15.31 14.12
CA SER A 114 1.91 14.68 15.42
C SER A 114 0.60 14.11 15.99
N CYS A 115 -0.52 14.76 15.72
CA CYS A 115 -1.85 14.25 16.05
C CYS A 115 -2.27 13.11 15.13
N LYS A 116 -2.02 13.23 13.82
CA LYS A 116 -2.32 12.19 12.82
C LYS A 116 -1.64 10.86 13.14
N SER A 117 -0.35 10.90 13.48
CA SER A 117 0.42 9.70 13.83
C SER A 117 -0.04 9.00 15.11
N LYS A 118 -0.88 9.64 15.94
CA LYS A 118 -1.51 9.02 17.13
C LYS A 118 -2.78 8.23 16.79
N ARG A 119 -3.18 8.17 15.52
CA ARG A 119 -4.38 7.43 15.10
C ARG A 119 -4.22 5.93 15.33
N ALA A 120 -5.17 5.37 16.07
CA ALA A 120 -5.28 3.93 16.31
C ALA A 120 -6.64 3.42 15.86
N CYS A 121 -6.69 2.19 15.35
CA CYS A 121 -7.95 1.51 15.07
C CYS A 121 -8.65 1.11 16.38
N TRP A 122 -9.94 0.82 16.25
CA TRP A 122 -10.85 0.40 17.31
C TRP A 122 -10.27 -0.73 18.17
N ASP A 123 -9.68 -1.75 17.54
CA ASP A 123 -9.11 -2.90 18.24
C ASP A 123 -7.80 -2.56 18.95
N CYS A 124 -6.96 -1.71 18.33
CA CYS A 124 -5.72 -1.25 18.96
C CYS A 124 -6.00 -0.36 20.17
N ILE A 125 -7.08 0.43 20.15
CA ILE A 125 -7.50 1.23 21.30
C ILE A 125 -7.82 0.34 22.50
N ILE A 126 -8.49 -0.80 22.28
CA ILE A 126 -8.77 -1.80 23.32
C ILE A 126 -7.47 -2.43 23.80
N ARG A 127 -6.74 -3.06 22.87
CA ARG A 127 -5.57 -3.90 23.17
C ARG A 127 -4.49 -3.12 23.91
N HIS A 128 -4.28 -1.86 23.54
CA HIS A 128 -3.27 -1.00 24.16
C HIS A 128 -3.84 -0.05 25.22
N LYS A 129 -5.11 -0.21 25.61
CA LYS A 129 -5.79 0.60 26.64
C LYS A 129 -5.57 2.11 26.45
N LEU A 130 -5.72 2.58 25.20
CA LEU A 130 -5.39 3.95 24.81
C LEU A 130 -6.42 5.00 25.26
N LEU A 131 -7.52 4.57 25.86
CA LEU A 131 -8.53 5.46 26.44
C LEU A 131 -8.56 5.31 27.96
N PRO A 132 -8.65 6.42 28.70
CA PRO A 132 -8.84 6.37 30.14
C PRO A 132 -10.10 5.62 30.52
N GLN A 133 -10.10 5.07 31.74
CA GLN A 133 -11.22 4.29 32.21
C GLN A 133 -12.50 5.11 32.25
N GLY A 134 -13.60 4.55 31.72
CA GLY A 134 -14.89 5.22 31.68
C GLY A 134 -15.03 6.33 30.63
N THR A 135 -13.98 6.66 29.88
CA THR A 135 -14.10 7.59 28.74
C THR A 135 -14.85 6.93 27.59
N GLY A 136 -15.96 7.55 27.17
CA GLY A 136 -16.71 7.09 26.01
C GLY A 136 -16.12 7.64 24.71
N ALA A 137 -16.06 6.81 23.67
CA ALA A 137 -15.67 7.18 22.32
C ALA A 137 -16.87 7.13 21.37
N SER A 138 -16.98 8.13 20.48
CA SER A 138 -18.05 8.17 19.49
C SER A 138 -17.67 7.36 18.24
N LYS A 139 -18.59 6.52 17.78
CA LYS A 139 -18.48 5.78 16.53
C LYS A 139 -19.86 5.63 15.90
N ASP A 140 -19.98 6.07 14.64
CA ASP A 140 -21.23 6.05 13.88
C ASP A 140 -22.37 6.78 14.63
N GLY A 141 -22.04 7.90 15.30
CA GLY A 141 -23.01 8.72 16.04
C GLY A 141 -23.42 8.14 17.41
N LEU A 142 -22.98 6.93 17.75
CA LEU A 142 -23.22 6.31 19.05
C LEU A 142 -22.00 6.47 19.97
N ARG A 143 -22.24 6.65 21.27
CA ARG A 143 -21.19 6.72 22.29
C ARG A 143 -20.96 5.36 22.90
N TRP A 144 -19.79 4.79 22.63
CA TRP A 144 -19.35 3.49 23.13
C TRP A 144 -18.37 3.66 24.27
N TYR A 145 -18.42 2.72 25.20
CA TYR A 145 -17.55 2.70 26.37
C TYR A 145 -16.80 1.37 26.40
N LEU A 146 -15.50 1.42 26.68
CA LEU A 146 -14.73 0.22 26.91
C LEU A 146 -15.15 -0.38 28.26
N CYS A 147 -15.68 -1.60 28.23
CA CYS A 147 -15.98 -2.32 29.46
C CYS A 147 -14.69 -2.98 29.98
N HIS A 148 -14.16 -2.50 31.10
CA HIS A 148 -12.94 -3.05 31.70
C HIS A 148 -13.04 -4.51 32.14
N ARG A 149 -14.26 -5.05 32.31
CA ARG A 149 -14.46 -6.43 32.75
C ARG A 149 -14.35 -7.45 31.62
N CYS A 150 -14.94 -7.15 30.46
CA CYS A 150 -14.96 -8.05 29.31
C CYS A 150 -14.09 -7.55 28.15
N GLU A 151 -13.38 -6.44 28.35
CA GLU A 151 -12.51 -5.78 27.36
C GLU A 151 -13.18 -5.54 26.00
N SER A 152 -14.51 -5.36 26.01
CA SER A 152 -15.30 -5.14 24.80
C SER A 152 -15.98 -3.78 24.84
N TRP A 153 -16.23 -3.22 23.66
CA TRP A 153 -17.02 -2.01 23.51
C TRP A 153 -18.49 -2.29 23.75
N ARG A 154 -19.13 -1.48 24.60
CA ARG A 154 -20.55 -1.57 24.93
C ARG A 154 -21.15 -0.17 24.98
N LEU A 155 -22.44 -0.07 24.71
CA LEU A 155 -23.20 1.13 25.07
C LEU A 155 -23.22 1.26 26.60
N GLN A 156 -23.41 2.47 27.12
CA GLN A 156 -23.41 2.72 28.57
C GLN A 156 -24.38 1.79 29.32
N SER A 157 -25.56 1.54 28.76
CA SER A 157 -26.59 0.64 29.31
C SER A 157 -26.20 -0.84 29.29
N GLN A 158 -25.30 -1.24 28.38
CA GLN A 158 -24.87 -2.62 28.17
C GLN A 158 -23.52 -2.94 28.82
N ARG A 159 -22.87 -1.95 29.44
CA ARG A 159 -21.62 -2.20 30.18
C ARG A 159 -21.93 -3.23 31.25
N CYS A 160 -21.00 -4.17 31.48
CA CYS A 160 -21.07 -4.98 32.68
C CYS A 160 -21.18 -4.01 33.85
N ARG A 161 -22.33 -4.02 34.53
CA ARG A 161 -22.45 -3.30 35.80
C ARG A 161 -21.30 -3.83 36.63
N LYS A 162 -20.51 -2.92 37.23
CA LYS A 162 -19.73 -3.33 38.41
C LYS A 162 -20.81 -3.90 39.30
N ALA A 163 -20.91 -5.22 39.35
CA ALA A 163 -21.60 -5.85 40.44
C ALA A 163 -20.78 -5.34 41.61
N HIS A 164 -21.28 -4.32 42.29
CA HIS A 164 -21.04 -4.21 43.70
C HIS A 164 -21.61 -5.52 44.24
N ARG A 165 -20.80 -6.58 44.15
CA ARG A 165 -20.85 -7.67 45.10
C ARG A 165 -20.39 -7.03 46.40
N GLN A 166 -21.22 -6.15 46.97
CA GLN A 166 -21.46 -6.38 48.37
C GLN A 166 -22.16 -7.73 48.36
N PRO A 167 -21.58 -8.78 48.96
CA PRO A 167 -22.38 -9.97 49.24
C PRO A 167 -23.65 -9.44 49.89
N ILE A 168 -24.80 -9.63 49.24
CA ILE A 168 -26.06 -9.42 49.92
C ILE A 168 -25.95 -10.40 51.08
N PRO A 169 -25.93 -9.93 52.35
CA PRO A 169 -25.83 -10.83 53.48
C PRO A 169 -26.90 -11.89 53.28
N GLN A 170 -26.50 -13.15 53.23
CA GLN A 170 -27.45 -14.26 53.13
C GLN A 170 -28.35 -14.16 54.37
N GLY A 171 -29.56 -13.58 54.21
CA GLY A 171 -30.46 -13.22 55.31
C GLY A 171 -31.11 -11.83 55.22
N ALA A 172 -30.70 -10.95 54.31
CA ALA A 172 -31.26 -9.59 54.20
C ALA A 172 -32.34 -9.42 53.11
N TYR A 173 -32.97 -10.51 52.67
CA TYR A 173 -34.14 -10.41 51.79
C TYR A 173 -35.39 -10.34 52.66
N PRO A 174 -36.27 -9.32 52.49
CA PRO A 174 -37.57 -9.34 53.12
C PRO A 174 -38.30 -10.61 52.66
N THR A 175 -38.60 -11.51 53.60
CA THR A 175 -39.24 -12.81 53.31
C THR A 175 -40.76 -12.72 53.42
N THR A 176 -41.27 -11.64 54.01
CA THR A 176 -42.70 -11.43 54.19
C THR A 176 -43.22 -10.27 53.35
N ALA A 177 -44.49 -10.35 52.93
CA ALA A 177 -45.15 -9.27 52.21
C ALA A 177 -45.18 -7.96 53.01
N ALA A 178 -45.22 -8.06 54.35
CA ALA A 178 -45.15 -6.91 55.25
C ALA A 178 -43.79 -6.19 55.15
N GLU A 179 -42.67 -6.93 55.17
CA GLU A 179 -41.34 -6.34 55.04
C GLU A 179 -41.10 -5.72 53.65
N ILE A 180 -41.66 -6.33 52.59
CA ILE A 180 -41.62 -5.78 51.23
C ILE A 180 -42.39 -4.46 51.15
N HIS A 181 -43.60 -4.42 51.74
CA HIS A 181 -44.42 -3.21 51.76
C HIS A 181 -43.78 -2.10 52.61
N GLU A 182 -43.17 -2.45 53.75
CA GLU A 182 -42.46 -1.50 54.58
C GLU A 182 -41.21 -0.92 53.87
N GLN A 183 -40.44 -1.76 53.18
CA GLN A 183 -39.32 -1.27 52.35
C GLN A 183 -39.79 -0.34 51.24
N TYR A 184 -40.91 -0.65 50.59
CA TYR A 184 -41.50 0.20 49.55
C TYR A 184 -41.90 1.57 50.11
N GLU A 185 -42.59 1.60 51.25
CA GLU A 185 -42.98 2.86 51.90
C GLU A 185 -41.78 3.66 52.41
N ARG A 186 -40.72 3.00 52.92
CA ARG A 186 -39.44 3.68 53.25
C ARG A 186 -38.80 4.34 52.02
N LEU A 187 -38.75 3.65 50.87
CA LEU A 187 -38.20 4.20 49.62
C LEU A 187 -39.05 5.37 49.10
N LYS A 188 -40.37 5.28 49.23
CA LYS A 188 -41.31 6.34 48.84
C LYS A 188 -41.13 7.59 49.71
N ARG A 189 -40.99 7.43 51.03
CA ARG A 189 -40.68 8.53 51.97
C ARG A 189 -39.31 9.15 51.69
N ALA A 190 -38.28 8.34 51.43
CA ALA A 190 -36.94 8.84 51.10
C ALA A 190 -36.93 9.66 49.80
N LYS A 191 -37.64 9.22 48.76
CA LYS A 191 -37.81 9.98 47.51
C LYS A 191 -38.57 11.30 47.73
N ALA A 192 -39.59 11.29 48.57
CA ALA A 192 -40.33 12.51 48.93
C ALA A 192 -39.44 13.50 49.70
N ALA A 193 -38.61 13.03 50.64
CA ALA A 193 -37.68 13.88 51.39
C ALA A 193 -36.60 14.52 50.51
N VAL A 194 -36.07 13.78 49.51
CA VAL A 194 -35.15 14.34 48.52
C VAL A 194 -35.83 15.38 47.64
N LYS A 195 -37.07 15.12 47.19
CA LYS A 195 -37.85 16.06 46.37
C LYS A 195 -38.17 17.35 47.13
N ASN A 196 -38.35 17.27 48.45
CA ASN A 196 -38.71 18.40 49.30
C ASN A 196 -37.49 19.10 49.94
N GLY A 197 -36.26 18.67 49.62
CA GLY A 197 -35.03 19.27 50.17
C GLY A 197 -34.82 19.03 51.67
N THR A 198 -35.58 18.15 52.29
CA THR A 198 -35.55 17.86 53.74
C THR A 198 -34.81 16.57 54.10
N GLY A 199 -34.32 15.82 53.09
CA GLY A 199 -33.49 14.64 53.30
C GLY A 199 -32.02 15.00 53.55
N PRO A 200 -31.26 14.19 54.31
CA PRO A 200 -29.82 14.37 54.44
C PRO A 200 -29.21 14.40 53.03
N GLY A 201 -28.57 15.51 52.68
CA GLY A 201 -27.96 15.70 51.37
C GLY A 201 -27.00 14.55 51.09
N VAL A 202 -27.26 13.78 50.03
CA VAL A 202 -26.36 12.73 49.56
C VAL A 202 -25.14 13.38 48.90
N HIS A 203 -24.29 13.99 49.71
CA HIS A 203 -22.91 14.30 49.41
C HIS A 203 -22.01 13.33 50.17
N THR A 204 -22.19 12.02 49.96
CA THR A 204 -21.13 11.06 50.27
C THR A 204 -20.03 11.22 49.23
N TRP A 205 -19.07 12.08 49.55
CA TRP A 205 -17.73 12.02 49.00
C TRP A 205 -17.13 10.67 49.36
N ILE A 206 -16.97 9.79 48.36
CA ILE A 206 -16.01 8.69 48.48
C ILE A 206 -14.64 9.32 48.18
N GLN A 207 -13.92 9.65 49.25
CA GLN A 207 -12.47 9.89 49.17
C GLN A 207 -11.81 8.68 48.51
N CYS A 208 -10.99 8.94 47.49
CA CYS A 208 -10.09 7.96 46.90
C CYS A 208 -8.65 8.42 47.16
N PRO A 209 -7.97 7.88 48.17
CA PRO A 209 -6.51 7.78 48.19
C PRO A 209 -6.12 6.33 47.81
N PRO A 210 -5.13 6.06 46.92
CA PRO A 210 -4.01 6.92 46.51
C PRO A 210 -3.73 6.92 44.98
N CYS A 211 -3.54 8.09 44.38
CA CYS A 211 -2.75 8.18 43.14
C CYS A 211 -1.91 9.45 43.18
N ASN A 212 -0.80 9.33 43.91
CA ASN A 212 0.26 10.32 44.01
C ASN A 212 1.28 10.03 42.89
N THR A 213 1.04 10.52 41.67
CA THR A 213 2.03 10.43 40.59
C THR A 213 2.12 11.75 39.84
N ILE A 214 3.28 12.39 40.04
CA ILE A 214 3.75 13.60 39.41
C ILE A 214 3.96 13.31 37.92
N ALA A 215 3.32 14.09 37.06
CA ALA A 215 3.55 14.07 35.62
C ALA A 215 4.85 14.81 35.30
N MET A 216 5.83 14.11 34.70
CA MET A 216 6.95 14.76 34.02
C MET A 216 6.56 15.10 32.58
N HIS A 217 6.64 16.38 32.25
CA HIS A 217 6.47 16.97 30.94
C HIS A 217 7.80 16.93 30.17
N PRO A 218 7.84 16.52 28.89
CA PRO A 218 8.98 16.85 28.04
C PRO A 218 8.53 17.68 26.84
N ASP A 219 8.50 19.00 27.02
CA ASP A 219 8.55 19.95 25.91
C ASP A 219 9.98 20.47 25.76
N ARG A 220 10.67 20.03 24.70
CA ARG A 220 11.64 20.83 23.93
C ARG A 220 12.18 20.00 22.76
N TRP A 221 11.60 20.19 21.59
CA TRP A 221 12.27 19.89 20.33
C TRP A 221 12.11 21.11 19.42
N VAL A 222 13.26 21.71 19.09
CA VAL A 222 13.42 22.89 18.23
C VAL A 222 13.23 22.45 16.76
N PRO A 223 12.58 23.25 15.89
CA PRO A 223 12.38 22.86 14.50
C PRO A 223 13.66 23.02 13.70
N PHE A 224 14.20 21.91 13.17
CA PHE A 224 15.16 21.94 12.08
C PHE A 224 14.43 22.09 10.74
N SER A 225 14.92 22.98 9.88
CA SER A 225 14.36 23.26 8.55
C SER A 225 14.42 22.02 7.64
N ASN A 226 13.36 21.84 6.86
CA ASN A 226 12.88 20.56 6.32
C ASN A 226 13.38 20.18 4.90
N GLU A 227 14.34 20.92 4.33
CA GLU A 227 14.74 20.70 2.93
C GLU A 227 15.79 19.56 2.78
N ALA A 228 16.73 19.42 3.73
CA ALA A 228 17.85 18.46 3.63
C ALA A 228 17.52 17.02 4.09
N LEU A 229 16.32 16.79 4.62
CA LEU A 229 15.84 15.48 5.10
C LEU A 229 15.04 14.69 4.06
N ARG A 230 14.84 15.24 2.86
CA ARG A 230 14.02 14.59 1.82
C ARG A 230 14.76 13.59 0.94
N LEU A 231 16.09 13.60 0.94
CA LEU A 231 16.88 12.65 0.18
C LEU A 231 17.14 11.40 1.01
N ALA A 232 16.84 10.23 0.46
CA ALA A 232 17.14 8.96 1.14
C ALA A 232 18.65 8.88 1.40
N PRO A 233 19.12 8.28 2.51
CA PRO A 233 20.55 8.22 2.84
C PRO A 233 21.42 7.64 1.71
N PHE A 234 20.88 6.71 0.91
CA PHE A 234 21.52 6.24 -0.31
C PHE A 234 21.83 7.40 -1.25
N GLU A 235 20.86 8.26 -1.55
CA GLU A 235 20.99 9.44 -2.43
C GLU A 235 22.00 10.48 -1.93
N LYS A 236 22.40 10.40 -0.65
CA LYS A 236 23.44 11.25 -0.06
C LYS A 236 24.86 10.71 -0.30
N LEU A 237 25.01 9.47 -0.75
CA LEU A 237 26.32 8.91 -1.10
C LEU A 237 26.89 9.64 -2.33
N PRO A 238 28.21 9.85 -2.40
CA PRO A 238 28.85 10.36 -3.61
C PRO A 238 28.49 9.49 -4.83
N VAL A 239 28.26 10.12 -5.98
CA VAL A 239 27.89 9.44 -7.23
C VAL A 239 28.90 8.34 -7.62
N ALA A 240 30.18 8.51 -7.26
CA ALA A 240 31.22 7.50 -7.48
C ALA A 240 30.96 6.20 -6.68
N LEU A 241 30.53 6.32 -5.42
CA LEU A 241 30.18 5.18 -4.57
C LEU A 241 28.92 4.47 -5.08
N HIS A 242 27.92 5.24 -5.52
CA HIS A 242 26.75 4.70 -6.20
C HIS A 242 27.13 3.85 -7.41
N LYS A 243 27.92 4.41 -8.35
CA LYS A 243 28.35 3.68 -9.54
C LYS A 243 29.11 2.40 -9.18
N LYS A 244 29.96 2.44 -8.15
CA LYS A 244 30.70 1.26 -7.68
C LYS A 244 29.79 0.19 -7.08
N ILE A 245 28.86 0.56 -6.20
CA ILE A 245 27.88 -0.37 -5.64
C ILE A 245 27.03 -1.00 -6.75
N LEU A 246 26.54 -0.18 -7.69
CA LEU A 246 25.70 -0.64 -8.78
C LEU A 246 26.46 -1.52 -9.78
N SER A 247 27.74 -1.25 -10.04
CA SER A 247 28.57 -2.10 -10.91
C SER A 247 28.82 -3.52 -10.36
N LEU A 248 28.60 -3.72 -9.06
CA LEU A 248 28.73 -5.03 -8.41
C LEU A 248 27.43 -5.85 -8.47
N LEU A 249 26.32 -5.24 -8.90
CA LEU A 249 25.03 -5.91 -8.98
C LEU A 249 24.83 -6.56 -10.35
N PRO A 250 24.32 -7.80 -10.41
CA PRO A 250 24.00 -8.46 -11.66
C PRO A 250 22.82 -7.75 -12.34
N TYR A 251 22.72 -7.91 -13.66
CA TYR A 251 21.76 -7.21 -14.50
C TYR A 251 20.30 -7.32 -13.99
N LEU A 252 19.89 -8.49 -13.51
CA LEU A 252 18.54 -8.70 -12.98
C LEU A 252 18.27 -7.89 -11.70
N ASP A 253 19.27 -7.78 -10.83
CA ASP A 253 19.18 -7.00 -9.60
C ASP A 253 19.16 -5.50 -9.92
N LEU A 254 19.91 -5.04 -10.92
CA LEU A 254 19.85 -3.66 -11.42
C LEU A 254 18.48 -3.32 -12.02
N ILE A 255 17.82 -4.25 -12.72
CA ILE A 255 16.43 -4.07 -13.18
C ILE A 255 15.48 -3.98 -11.99
N ALA A 256 15.63 -4.85 -10.98
CA ALA A 256 14.79 -4.81 -9.79
C ALA A 256 14.96 -3.48 -9.05
N LEU A 257 16.19 -3.01 -8.88
CA LEU A 257 16.54 -1.76 -8.21
C LEU A 257 16.00 -0.52 -8.95
N SER A 258 16.18 -0.45 -10.26
CA SER A 258 15.66 0.63 -11.11
C SER A 258 14.13 0.67 -11.19
N ARG A 259 13.47 -0.48 -10.98
CA ARG A 259 12.01 -0.56 -10.84
C ARG A 259 11.54 -0.10 -9.47
N ALA A 260 12.28 -0.43 -8.41
CA ALA A 260 11.95 -0.08 -7.03
C ALA A 260 12.13 1.42 -6.76
N SER A 261 13.26 2.00 -7.17
CA SER A 261 13.65 3.38 -6.85
C SER A 261 13.77 4.28 -8.08
N LYS A 262 13.12 5.46 -8.04
CA LYS A 262 13.20 6.48 -9.09
C LYS A 262 14.62 7.05 -9.21
N TYR A 263 15.31 7.24 -8.10
CA TYR A 263 16.69 7.71 -8.08
C TYR A 263 17.66 6.73 -8.73
N CYS A 264 17.55 5.44 -8.39
CA CYS A 264 18.35 4.40 -9.03
C CYS A 264 18.11 4.33 -10.53
N ARG A 265 16.87 4.56 -10.99
CA ARG A 265 16.55 4.67 -12.42
C ARG A 265 17.21 5.85 -13.12
N LEU A 266 17.36 6.98 -12.43
CA LEU A 266 18.06 8.16 -12.97
C LEU A 266 19.58 7.95 -13.03
N LEU A 267 20.15 7.25 -12.04
CA LEU A 267 21.57 6.87 -12.05
C LEU A 267 21.89 5.73 -13.02
N LEU A 268 20.90 4.90 -13.36
CA LEU A 268 20.98 3.75 -14.27
C LEU A 268 20.00 3.93 -15.43
N PRO A 269 20.22 4.91 -16.33
CA PRO A 269 19.34 5.10 -17.48
C PRO A 269 19.29 3.85 -18.37
N ASP A 270 20.39 3.08 -18.37
CA ASP A 270 20.44 1.73 -18.94
C ASP A 270 21.15 0.74 -17.99
N PRO A 271 20.41 -0.16 -17.32
CA PRO A 271 20.98 -1.24 -16.51
C PRO A 271 21.97 -2.13 -17.29
N ALA A 272 21.83 -2.20 -18.63
CA ALA A 272 22.68 -3.01 -19.50
C ALA A 272 24.05 -2.36 -19.72
N LEU A 273 24.12 -1.03 -19.76
CA LEU A 273 25.39 -0.28 -19.81
C LEU A 273 26.11 -0.31 -18.46
N ALA A 274 25.36 -0.26 -17.37
CA ALA A 274 25.92 -0.21 -16.02
C ALA A 274 26.55 -1.54 -15.55
N CYS A 275 26.07 -2.69 -16.06
CA CYS A 275 26.66 -3.99 -15.74
C CYS A 275 27.93 -4.30 -16.58
N GLY A 276 28.33 -3.41 -17.50
CA GLY A 276 29.49 -3.59 -18.38
C GLY A 276 29.42 -4.83 -19.28
N SER A 277 28.25 -5.46 -19.39
CA SER A 277 28.15 -6.88 -19.74
C SER A 277 26.85 -7.22 -20.47
N LEU A 278 26.51 -6.47 -21.51
CA LEU A 278 25.50 -6.91 -22.51
C LEU A 278 25.84 -8.30 -23.08
N TYR A 279 27.14 -8.56 -23.27
CA TYR A 279 27.63 -9.81 -23.85
C TYR A 279 27.50 -11.05 -22.95
N SER A 280 27.54 -10.94 -21.61
CA SER A 280 27.37 -12.14 -20.76
C SER A 280 25.92 -12.62 -20.71
N LEU A 281 24.95 -11.71 -20.77
CA LEU A 281 23.53 -12.07 -20.80
C LEU A 281 23.17 -12.68 -22.16
N GLN A 282 23.64 -12.07 -23.26
CA GLN A 282 23.46 -12.60 -24.60
C GLN A 282 24.16 -13.96 -24.77
N ALA A 283 25.39 -14.13 -24.25
CA ALA A 283 26.10 -15.41 -24.23
C ALA A 283 25.44 -16.46 -23.32
N THR A 284 24.83 -16.06 -22.21
CA THR A 284 24.08 -16.99 -21.33
C THR A 284 22.77 -17.44 -21.99
N ILE A 285 22.09 -16.54 -22.70
CA ILE A 285 20.90 -16.86 -23.49
C ILE A 285 21.27 -17.73 -24.68
N TRP A 286 22.33 -17.40 -25.42
CA TRP A 286 22.83 -18.22 -26.52
C TRP A 286 23.24 -19.60 -26.03
N ARG A 287 24.02 -19.74 -24.95
CA ARG A 287 24.36 -21.06 -24.39
C ARG A 287 23.12 -21.89 -24.03
N LYS A 288 22.11 -21.29 -23.39
CA LYS A 288 20.85 -21.98 -23.06
C LYS A 288 20.00 -22.34 -24.29
N CYS A 289 20.14 -21.61 -25.39
CA CYS A 289 19.45 -21.86 -26.64
C CYS A 289 20.25 -22.72 -27.63
N SER A 290 21.56 -22.89 -27.41
CA SER A 290 22.51 -23.57 -28.30
C SER A 290 23.05 -24.88 -27.73
N ASP A 291 22.57 -25.34 -26.58
CA ASP A 291 22.91 -26.69 -26.10
C ASP A 291 22.49 -27.72 -27.16
N PRO A 292 23.41 -28.56 -27.68
CA PRO A 292 23.07 -29.56 -28.68
C PRO A 292 22.17 -30.64 -28.07
N PRO A 293 21.37 -31.34 -28.89
CA PRO A 293 20.57 -32.46 -28.41
C PRO A 293 21.47 -33.52 -27.78
N VAL A 294 20.99 -34.08 -26.66
CA VAL A 294 21.55 -35.24 -25.96
C VAL A 294 21.89 -36.34 -26.99
N PRO A 295 23.04 -37.03 -26.89
CA PRO A 295 23.41 -38.09 -27.82
C PRO A 295 22.32 -39.17 -27.93
N ALA A 296 22.12 -39.67 -29.15
CA ALA A 296 20.96 -40.42 -29.61
C ALA A 296 20.75 -41.81 -28.97
N ASP A 297 21.56 -42.21 -28.00
CA ASP A 297 21.61 -43.59 -27.51
C ASP A 297 20.75 -43.85 -26.26
N SER A 298 19.74 -43.00 -25.99
CA SER A 298 18.75 -43.26 -24.95
C SER A 298 17.45 -43.80 -25.55
N PRO A 299 17.14 -45.11 -25.41
CA PRO A 299 16.05 -45.78 -26.13
C PRO A 299 14.63 -45.43 -25.63
N VAL A 300 14.46 -44.41 -24.76
CA VAL A 300 13.15 -44.08 -24.16
C VAL A 300 12.48 -42.84 -24.78
N LEU A 301 13.13 -42.09 -25.69
CA LEU A 301 12.54 -40.86 -26.24
C LEU A 301 12.71 -40.67 -27.77
N ALA A 302 12.68 -41.74 -28.56
CA ALA A 302 12.76 -41.69 -30.02
C ALA A 302 11.42 -41.33 -30.75
N ARG A 303 10.62 -40.44 -30.17
CA ARG A 303 9.48 -39.77 -30.85
C ARG A 303 9.30 -38.37 -30.28
N LYS A 304 10.22 -37.45 -30.65
CA LYS A 304 10.06 -35.98 -30.63
C LYS A 304 11.40 -35.34 -31.00
N SER A 305 11.85 -35.54 -32.24
CA SER A 305 12.91 -34.73 -32.83
C SER A 305 12.35 -33.99 -34.03
N SER A 306 12.74 -32.72 -34.17
CA SER A 306 12.40 -31.75 -35.21
C SER A 306 11.02 -31.05 -35.14
N THR A 307 10.75 -30.36 -34.05
CA THR A 307 10.16 -29.02 -34.15
C THR A 307 10.86 -28.15 -33.13
N TRP A 308 11.63 -27.17 -33.62
CA TRP A 308 11.93 -26.00 -32.80
C TRP A 308 10.58 -25.47 -32.35
N SER A 309 10.28 -25.53 -31.05
CA SER A 309 9.12 -24.83 -30.52
C SER A 309 9.42 -23.36 -30.77
N GLY A 310 8.87 -22.81 -31.86
CA GLY A 310 9.15 -21.47 -32.37
C GLY A 310 8.64 -20.43 -31.41
N LEU A 311 9.22 -20.35 -30.21
CA LEU A 311 8.84 -19.49 -29.12
C LEU A 311 10.05 -18.65 -28.74
N VAL A 312 10.01 -17.33 -28.96
CA VAL A 312 11.06 -16.40 -28.57
C VAL A 312 10.61 -15.62 -27.33
N PRO A 313 11.45 -15.50 -26.28
CA PRO A 313 11.12 -14.71 -25.11
C PRO A 313 11.18 -13.21 -25.43
N CYS A 314 10.11 -12.47 -25.13
CA CYS A 314 10.12 -11.01 -25.27
C CYS A 314 11.13 -10.37 -24.28
N PRO A 315 12.11 -9.55 -24.70
CA PRO A 315 13.12 -8.97 -23.82
C PRO A 315 12.54 -8.01 -22.76
N GLY A 316 11.34 -7.47 -22.96
CA GLY A 316 10.69 -6.56 -22.00
C GLY A 316 10.00 -7.25 -20.80
N CYS A 317 9.35 -8.40 -21.01
CA CYS A 317 8.57 -9.10 -19.98
C CYS A 317 8.87 -10.59 -19.85
N TRP A 318 9.76 -11.11 -20.68
CA TRP A 318 10.26 -12.48 -20.68
C TRP A 318 9.21 -13.58 -20.91
N ARG A 319 8.01 -13.21 -21.37
CA ARG A 319 7.02 -14.20 -21.82
C ARG A 319 7.44 -14.78 -23.17
N GLN A 320 7.42 -16.10 -23.28
CA GLN A 320 7.63 -16.85 -24.52
C GLN A 320 6.49 -16.57 -25.52
N ARG A 321 6.81 -16.42 -26.81
CA ARG A 321 5.84 -16.12 -27.86
C ARG A 321 6.14 -16.80 -29.18
N PRO A 322 5.12 -17.22 -29.94
CA PRO A 322 5.30 -17.78 -31.27
C PRO A 322 6.09 -16.83 -32.18
N VAL A 323 7.11 -17.37 -32.85
CA VAL A 323 7.86 -16.71 -33.93
C VAL A 323 6.85 -16.45 -35.04
N PRO A 324 6.65 -15.20 -35.46
CA PRO A 324 5.77 -14.90 -36.58
C PRO A 324 6.23 -15.66 -37.82
N GLU A 325 5.30 -16.26 -38.57
CA GLU A 325 5.62 -16.89 -39.85
C GLU A 325 6.23 -15.85 -40.80
N GLY A 326 7.41 -16.16 -41.35
CA GLY A 326 8.13 -15.27 -42.28
C GLY A 326 9.21 -14.39 -41.65
N PHE A 327 9.65 -14.65 -40.42
CA PHE A 327 10.76 -13.91 -39.78
C PHE A 327 12.09 -14.10 -40.54
N PRO A 328 12.61 -13.09 -41.27
CA PRO A 328 13.88 -13.24 -41.97
C PRO A 328 15.01 -13.18 -40.95
N GLY A 329 15.89 -14.17 -40.96
CA GLY A 329 17.06 -14.27 -40.07
C GLY A 329 18.17 -13.27 -40.42
N GLY A 330 17.84 -11.98 -40.46
CA GLY A 330 18.76 -10.88 -40.73
C GLY A 330 18.91 -9.96 -39.53
N GLU A 331 20.13 -9.47 -39.30
CA GLU A 331 20.53 -8.57 -38.23
C GLU A 331 19.72 -7.26 -38.24
N TYR A 332 18.68 -7.19 -37.42
CA TYR A 332 18.04 -5.93 -37.05
C TYR A 332 18.09 -5.75 -35.53
N GLY A 333 19.09 -4.98 -35.09
CA GLY A 333 19.17 -4.49 -33.72
C GLY A 333 18.18 -3.32 -33.53
N GLY A 334 17.04 -3.57 -32.91
CA GLY A 334 16.10 -2.52 -32.57
C GLY A 334 14.83 -3.04 -31.90
N TYR A 335 14.12 -2.14 -31.21
CA TYR A 335 12.96 -2.33 -30.31
C TYR A 335 11.77 -3.20 -30.80
N ASP A 336 11.86 -3.82 -31.97
CA ASP A 336 10.83 -4.64 -32.61
C ASP A 336 10.64 -6.02 -31.95
N GLU A 337 11.54 -6.40 -31.03
CA GLU A 337 11.43 -7.65 -30.26
C GLU A 337 10.47 -7.55 -29.05
N LEU A 338 10.01 -6.35 -28.69
CA LEU A 338 9.14 -6.16 -27.53
C LEU A 338 7.70 -6.62 -27.82
N CYS A 339 7.14 -7.43 -26.93
CA CYS A 339 5.74 -7.79 -27.03
C CYS A 339 4.82 -6.57 -26.92
N TRP A 340 3.64 -6.65 -27.54
CA TRP A 340 2.68 -5.55 -27.55
C TRP A 340 2.26 -5.06 -26.15
N GLY A 341 2.24 -5.96 -25.15
CA GLY A 341 2.02 -5.57 -23.75
C GLY A 341 3.18 -4.81 -23.11
N CYS A 342 4.41 -5.01 -23.58
CA CYS A 342 5.59 -4.21 -23.19
C CYS A 342 5.63 -2.89 -23.95
N VAL A 343 5.30 -2.89 -25.24
CA VAL A 343 5.18 -1.68 -26.06
C VAL A 343 4.10 -0.76 -25.47
N LYS A 344 2.90 -1.27 -25.17
CA LYS A 344 1.82 -0.51 -24.50
C LYS A 344 2.23 0.06 -23.13
N ARG A 345 2.97 -0.70 -22.32
CA ARG A 345 3.44 -0.24 -20.99
C ARG A 345 4.57 0.77 -21.05
N ARG A 346 5.44 0.70 -22.06
CA ARG A 346 6.52 1.67 -22.27
C ARG A 346 6.04 2.94 -22.98
N ARG A 347 4.91 2.89 -23.70
CA ARG A 347 4.29 4.03 -24.39
C ARG A 347 3.18 4.71 -23.54
N HIS A 348 3.47 5.08 -22.28
CA HIS A 348 2.58 5.96 -21.52
C HIS A 348 2.79 7.43 -21.99
N PRO A 349 1.73 8.22 -22.27
CA PRO A 349 1.85 9.56 -22.88
C PRO A 349 2.71 10.58 -22.13
N SER A 350 2.89 10.40 -20.81
CA SER A 350 3.73 11.27 -19.98
C SER A 350 5.22 11.25 -20.34
N HIS A 351 5.65 10.41 -21.29
CA HIS A 351 7.03 10.29 -21.75
C HIS A 351 7.26 10.81 -23.18
N PHE A 352 6.25 11.39 -23.84
CA PHE A 352 6.39 11.91 -25.21
C PHE A 352 7.08 13.28 -25.31
N GLY A 353 7.24 14.00 -24.21
CA GLY A 353 7.81 15.36 -24.21
C GLY A 353 9.31 15.44 -24.50
N ASP A 354 10.08 14.37 -24.26
CA ASP A 354 11.55 14.46 -24.21
C ASP A 354 12.28 13.64 -25.29
N TYR A 355 11.57 12.99 -26.21
CA TYR A 355 12.19 12.19 -27.27
C TYR A 355 12.06 12.87 -28.64
N ALA A 356 12.91 13.87 -28.84
CA ALA A 356 13.15 14.47 -30.14
C ALA A 356 14.01 13.53 -31.00
N GLY A 357 13.33 12.69 -31.78
CA GLY A 357 13.95 11.93 -32.85
C GLY A 357 13.29 10.58 -33.00
N LEU A 358 12.34 10.45 -33.93
CA LEU A 358 11.90 9.16 -34.49
C LEU A 358 10.91 9.38 -35.66
N GLY A 359 11.41 9.25 -36.89
CA GLY A 359 10.57 9.05 -38.09
C GLY A 359 9.73 7.76 -38.03
N GLY A 360 10.10 6.79 -37.18
CA GLY A 360 9.36 5.53 -37.01
C GLY A 360 8.11 5.61 -36.13
N ILE A 361 8.04 6.57 -35.19
CA ILE A 361 6.88 6.70 -34.29
C ILE A 361 5.69 7.33 -35.03
N TRP A 362 5.96 8.35 -35.84
CA TRP A 362 4.91 8.99 -36.64
C TRP A 362 4.41 8.06 -37.73
N GLY A 363 5.30 7.28 -38.37
CA GLY A 363 4.92 6.28 -39.38
C GLY A 363 3.96 5.21 -38.85
N GLY A 364 4.22 4.63 -37.67
CA GLY A 364 3.32 3.62 -37.08
C GLY A 364 1.98 4.19 -36.60
N PHE A 365 1.91 5.48 -36.28
CA PHE A 365 0.67 6.17 -35.90
C PHE A 365 -0.15 6.61 -37.12
N GLU A 366 0.51 7.09 -38.18
CA GLU A 366 -0.08 7.40 -39.49
C GLU A 366 -0.66 6.14 -40.16
N GLU A 367 0.09 5.02 -40.14
CA GLU A 367 -0.40 3.74 -40.67
C GLU A 367 -1.62 3.22 -39.88
N TRP A 368 -1.65 3.44 -38.56
CA TRP A 368 -2.78 3.08 -37.71
C TRP A 368 -4.01 3.98 -37.97
N LYS A 369 -3.81 5.30 -38.16
CA LYS A 369 -4.84 6.25 -38.60
C LYS A 369 -5.42 5.86 -39.96
N GLY A 370 -4.56 5.56 -40.93
CA GLY A 370 -4.96 5.22 -42.30
C GLY A 370 -5.82 3.95 -42.38
N LYS A 371 -5.56 2.96 -41.51
CA LYS A 371 -6.29 1.67 -41.51
C LYS A 371 -7.61 1.69 -40.74
N ARG A 372 -7.84 2.64 -39.82
CA ARG A 372 -9.00 2.58 -38.90
C ARG A 372 -9.81 3.88 -38.77
N GLY A 373 -9.47 4.95 -39.49
CA GLY A 373 -10.26 6.19 -39.53
C GLY A 373 -9.83 7.23 -38.50
N GLU A 374 -10.61 8.32 -38.39
CA GLU A 374 -10.31 9.45 -37.50
C GLU A 374 -10.23 9.01 -36.03
N VAL A 375 -9.20 9.50 -35.33
CA VAL A 375 -8.93 9.16 -33.92
C VAL A 375 -9.28 10.38 -33.07
N GLU A 376 -10.02 10.18 -31.99
CA GLU A 376 -10.39 11.21 -31.02
C GLU A 376 -10.07 10.79 -29.58
N LYS A 377 -9.89 11.75 -28.70
CA LYS A 377 -9.73 11.48 -27.26
C LYS A 377 -11.11 11.25 -26.65
N CYS A 378 -11.31 10.11 -26.01
CA CYS A 378 -12.58 9.81 -25.35
C CYS A 378 -12.83 10.79 -24.20
N ARG A 379 -14.01 11.43 -24.20
CA ARG A 379 -14.42 12.41 -23.20
C ARG A 379 -14.51 11.86 -21.76
N TRP A 380 -14.64 10.54 -21.60
CA TRP A 380 -14.88 9.88 -20.31
C TRP A 380 -13.64 9.21 -19.73
N CYS A 381 -12.93 8.44 -20.55
CA CYS A 381 -11.78 7.64 -20.13
C CYS A 381 -10.42 8.32 -20.44
N GLU A 382 -10.43 9.43 -21.20
CA GLU A 382 -9.25 10.12 -21.73
C GLU A 382 -8.33 9.30 -22.66
N PHE A 383 -8.67 8.04 -22.97
CA PHE A 383 -7.96 7.24 -23.97
C PHE A 383 -8.33 7.67 -25.39
N PHE A 384 -7.37 7.54 -26.31
CA PHE A 384 -7.64 7.68 -27.74
C PHE A 384 -8.49 6.50 -28.23
N LYS A 385 -9.55 6.82 -28.96
CA LYS A 385 -10.44 5.85 -29.61
C LYS A 385 -10.62 6.22 -31.07
N VAL A 386 -11.02 5.25 -31.88
CA VAL A 386 -11.52 5.51 -33.22
C VAL A 386 -12.89 6.17 -33.10
N LYS A 387 -13.12 7.25 -33.84
CA LYS A 387 -14.40 7.96 -33.86
C LYS A 387 -15.52 7.00 -34.29
N GLY A 388 -16.60 6.97 -33.51
CA GLY A 388 -17.71 6.02 -33.69
C GLY A 388 -17.53 4.62 -33.09
N VAL A 389 -16.35 4.29 -32.53
CA VAL A 389 -16.13 3.04 -31.78
C VAL A 389 -16.08 3.35 -30.27
N ASP A 390 -16.52 2.41 -29.44
CA ASP A 390 -16.41 2.54 -27.99
C ASP A 390 -14.95 2.43 -27.50
N CYS A 391 -14.57 3.27 -26.53
CA CYS A 391 -13.25 3.21 -25.89
C CYS A 391 -13.15 1.92 -25.05
N GLU A 392 -12.12 1.09 -25.24
CA GLU A 392 -11.89 -0.13 -24.43
C GLU A 392 -11.87 0.19 -22.92
N GLY A 393 -11.30 1.33 -22.51
CA GLY A 393 -11.33 1.78 -21.12
C GLY A 393 -12.73 2.12 -20.56
N CYS A 394 -13.69 2.46 -21.43
CA CYS A 394 -15.09 2.64 -21.08
C CYS A 394 -15.84 1.31 -21.05
N VAL A 395 -15.45 0.35 -21.91
CA VAL A 395 -15.98 -1.02 -21.88
C VAL A 395 -15.58 -1.71 -20.56
N ASP A 396 -14.30 -1.59 -20.16
CA ASP A 396 -13.78 -2.18 -18.93
C ASP A 396 -14.33 -1.52 -17.65
N ASN A 397 -14.84 -0.28 -17.74
CA ASN A 397 -15.39 0.47 -16.62
C ASN A 397 -16.83 0.96 -16.87
N ALA A 398 -17.63 0.14 -17.55
CA ALA A 398 -18.96 0.52 -18.04
C ALA A 398 -19.87 1.10 -16.94
N GLU A 399 -19.84 0.53 -15.73
CA GLU A 399 -20.67 1.00 -14.60
C GLU A 399 -20.24 2.39 -14.08
N VAL A 400 -18.94 2.65 -13.98
CA VAL A 400 -18.40 3.93 -13.51
C VAL A 400 -18.66 5.03 -14.53
N VAL A 401 -18.45 4.72 -15.81
CA VAL A 401 -18.70 5.65 -16.91
C VAL A 401 -20.19 5.95 -17.05
N LYS A 402 -21.07 4.95 -16.86
CA LYS A 402 -22.52 5.15 -16.83
C LYS A 402 -22.94 6.06 -15.68
N ALA A 403 -22.42 5.84 -14.47
CA ALA A 403 -22.74 6.67 -13.31
C ALA A 403 -22.32 8.13 -13.49
N GLU A 404 -21.14 8.38 -14.08
CA GLU A 404 -20.69 9.76 -14.34
C GLU A 404 -21.48 10.40 -15.49
N ARG A 405 -21.86 9.64 -16.52
CA ARG A 405 -22.76 10.13 -17.58
C ARG A 405 -24.11 10.55 -17.02
N ASP A 406 -24.74 9.71 -16.22
CA ASP A 406 -26.03 9.99 -15.57
C ASP A 406 -25.94 11.24 -14.66
N ARG A 407 -24.78 11.48 -14.04
CA ARG A 407 -24.51 12.65 -13.22
C ARG A 407 -24.42 13.93 -14.06
N VAL A 408 -23.67 13.91 -15.16
CA VAL A 408 -23.51 15.06 -16.07
C VAL A 408 -24.84 15.42 -16.70
N GLU A 409 -25.60 14.44 -17.20
CA GLU A 409 -26.93 14.69 -17.78
C GLU A 409 -27.91 15.29 -16.75
N ARG A 410 -27.79 14.90 -15.48
CA ARG A 410 -28.60 15.50 -14.40
C ARG A 410 -28.22 16.96 -14.16
N GLN A 411 -26.93 17.29 -14.17
CA GLN A 411 -26.45 18.67 -14.03
C GLN A 411 -26.92 19.55 -15.19
N GLU A 412 -26.79 19.09 -16.43
CA GLU A 412 -27.25 19.82 -17.62
C GLU A 412 -28.77 20.08 -17.58
N ARG A 413 -29.57 19.10 -17.12
CA ARG A 413 -31.02 19.30 -16.92
C ARG A 413 -31.34 20.31 -15.82
N GLU A 414 -30.55 20.36 -14.76
CA GLU A 414 -30.73 21.33 -13.68
C GLU A 414 -30.35 22.75 -14.12
N GLU A 415 -29.28 22.90 -14.90
CA GLU A 415 -28.86 24.18 -15.49
C GLU A 415 -29.90 24.69 -16.50
N ALA A 416 -30.39 23.85 -17.41
CA ALA A 416 -31.45 24.22 -18.35
C ALA A 416 -32.74 24.67 -17.63
N LYS A 417 -33.09 24.06 -16.49
CA LYS A 417 -34.22 24.49 -15.65
C LYS A 417 -33.98 25.86 -15.00
N ARG A 418 -32.74 26.19 -14.63
CA ARG A 418 -32.38 27.51 -14.09
C ARG A 418 -32.47 28.59 -15.16
N GLU A 419 -31.92 28.33 -16.34
CA GLU A 419 -31.97 29.26 -17.47
C GLU A 419 -33.41 29.49 -17.98
N GLY A 420 -34.23 28.44 -18.04
CA GLY A 420 -35.64 28.53 -18.44
C GLY A 420 -36.55 29.25 -17.43
N ARG A 421 -36.13 29.39 -16.16
CA ARG A 421 -36.82 30.22 -15.16
C ARG A 421 -36.40 31.69 -15.24
N GLY A 422 -35.17 31.98 -15.63
CA GLY A 422 -34.67 33.36 -15.78
C GLY A 422 -35.38 34.15 -16.88
N LYS A 423 -35.81 33.49 -17.97
CA LYS A 423 -36.48 34.16 -19.10
C LYS A 423 -37.97 34.46 -18.91
N ARG A 424 -38.61 33.97 -17.84
CA ARG A 424 -40.05 34.18 -17.59
C ARG A 424 -40.37 35.31 -16.59
N GLY A 425 -39.38 36.05 -16.12
CA GLY A 425 -39.53 37.06 -15.06
C GLY A 425 -39.15 38.49 -15.44
N VAL A 426 -38.95 38.80 -16.73
CA VAL A 426 -38.56 40.15 -17.20
C VAL A 426 -39.49 40.60 -18.32
N GLU A 427 -40.79 40.60 -18.04
CA GLU A 427 -41.78 41.40 -18.74
C GLU A 427 -42.78 41.89 -17.68
N PHE A 428 -42.44 42.98 -17.01
CA PHE A 428 -43.35 43.85 -16.27
C PHE A 428 -42.85 45.28 -16.36
#